data_AF-A0A952LVK6-F1
#
_entry.id   AF-A0A952LVK6-F1
#
_cell.length_a   1.000
_cell.length_b   1.000
_cell.length_c   1.000
_cell.angle_alpha   90.00
_cell.angle_beta   90.00
_cell.angle_gamma   90.00
#
_symmetry.space_group_name_H-M   'P 1'
#
loop_
_entity.id
_entity.type
_entity.pdbx_description
1 polymer ?
#
loop_
_entity_poly.entity_id
_entity_poly.type
_entity_poly.pdbx_seq_one_letter_code
_entity_poly.pdbx_strand_id
1 'polypeptide(L)'
;MPPIQTTFATTTAKLVASAAKLLRLGAGTSLPGKIARKLDPHILQNLGKQIKHRTIAVTGTNGKTTTCGLLAQFFRESGNRVVHNHLGANMVPGITAALVSQTGLNGHLSADTGILEVDEASLTGVAQEVSIQHIAVTNLFRDQLDRYGELDTTAKLIADGIAHSQVDEGGSLYLNADDPMVTAIAN
;
A
#
# COMPACT_ATOMS: atom_id res chain seq x y z
N MET A 1 -15.53 -6.19 -16.39
CA MET A 1 -15.10 -7.52 -15.90
C MET A 1 -13.58 -7.49 -15.73
N PRO A 2 -13.02 -8.07 -14.65
CA PRO A 2 -11.58 -8.18 -14.50
C PRO A 2 -10.97 -9.00 -15.64
N PRO A 3 -9.74 -8.70 -16.08
CA PRO A 3 -9.05 -9.50 -17.10
C PRO A 3 -8.96 -10.97 -16.68
N ILE A 4 -9.10 -11.89 -17.64
CA ILE A 4 -9.00 -13.35 -17.37
C ILE A 4 -7.68 -13.70 -16.68
N GLN A 5 -6.59 -13.05 -17.11
CA GLN A 5 -5.26 -13.20 -16.52
C GLN A 5 -5.23 -12.78 -15.04
N THR A 6 -5.89 -11.67 -14.68
CA THR A 6 -6.03 -11.21 -13.30
C THR A 6 -6.79 -12.21 -12.43
N THR A 7 -7.88 -12.78 -12.95
CA THR A 7 -8.66 -13.80 -12.25
C THR A 7 -7.85 -15.08 -12.01
N PHE A 8 -7.11 -15.53 -13.03
CA PHE A 8 -6.23 -16.69 -12.94
C PHE A 8 -5.07 -16.47 -11.95
N ALA A 9 -4.40 -15.32 -12.03
CA ALA A 9 -3.33 -14.93 -11.13
C ALA A 9 -3.81 -14.83 -9.67
N THR A 10 -4.97 -14.21 -9.43
CA THR A 10 -5.61 -14.11 -8.12
C THR A 10 -5.89 -15.50 -7.55
N THR A 11 -6.55 -16.37 -8.31
CA THR A 11 -6.91 -17.72 -7.86
C THR A 11 -5.66 -18.53 -7.52
N THR A 12 -4.63 -18.47 -8.37
CA THR A 12 -3.36 -19.18 -8.14
C THR A 12 -2.65 -18.68 -6.89
N ALA A 13 -2.54 -17.37 -6.72
CA ALA A 13 -1.92 -16.77 -5.54
C ALA A 13 -2.65 -17.13 -4.23
N LYS A 14 -4.00 -17.18 -4.24
CA LYS A 14 -4.80 -17.60 -3.09
C LYS A 14 -4.63 -19.08 -2.76
N LEU A 15 -4.50 -19.95 -3.76
CA LEU A 15 -4.20 -21.37 -3.55
C LEU A 15 -2.81 -21.55 -2.92
N VAL A 16 -1.80 -20.83 -3.41
CA VAL A 16 -0.45 -20.88 -2.82
C VAL A 16 -0.46 -20.37 -1.38
N ALA A 17 -1.15 -19.25 -1.11
CA ALA A 17 -1.29 -18.73 0.25
C ALA A 17 -1.94 -19.76 1.19
N SER A 18 -2.99 -20.44 0.71
CA SER A 18 -3.71 -21.46 1.47
C SER A 18 -2.86 -22.70 1.73
N ALA A 19 -2.14 -23.19 0.72
CA ALA A 19 -1.23 -24.33 0.84
C ALA A 19 -0.08 -24.01 1.81
N ALA A 20 0.56 -22.85 1.69
CA ALA A 20 1.63 -22.42 2.59
C ALA A 20 1.16 -22.30 4.05
N LYS A 21 -0.08 -21.81 4.27
CA LYS A 21 -0.70 -21.76 5.61
C LYS A 21 -0.98 -23.17 6.15
N LEU A 22 -1.52 -24.07 5.32
CA LEU A 22 -1.81 -25.46 5.69
C LEU A 22 -0.55 -26.22 6.08
N LEU A 23 0.53 -26.04 5.32
CA LEU A 23 1.82 -26.67 5.55
C LEU A 23 2.65 -25.99 6.65
N ARG A 24 2.12 -24.94 7.30
CA ARG A 24 2.82 -24.13 8.34
C ARG A 24 4.18 -23.59 7.89
N LEU A 25 4.36 -23.40 6.58
CA LEU A 25 5.64 -22.96 6.00
C LEU A 25 5.90 -21.47 6.20
N GLY A 26 4.96 -20.74 6.79
CA GLY A 26 5.01 -19.29 6.89
C GLY A 26 4.99 -18.69 5.49
N ALA A 27 3.80 -18.40 4.95
CA ALA A 27 3.68 -17.96 3.56
C ALA A 27 4.47 -16.68 3.23
N GLY A 28 4.96 -15.93 4.23
CA GLY A 28 5.49 -14.58 4.04
C GLY A 28 4.36 -13.65 3.62
N THR A 29 4.27 -12.47 4.23
CA THR A 29 3.17 -11.53 3.97
C THR A 29 3.12 -11.04 2.52
N SER A 30 4.18 -11.25 1.73
CA SER A 30 4.33 -10.79 0.34
C SER A 30 4.42 -11.89 -0.74
N LEU A 31 4.58 -13.18 -0.39
CA LEU A 31 4.77 -14.24 -1.40
C LEU A 31 3.58 -14.40 -2.35
N PRO A 32 2.31 -14.41 -1.88
CA PRO A 32 1.17 -14.51 -2.79
C PRO A 32 1.16 -13.37 -3.81
N GLY A 33 1.51 -12.15 -3.37
CA GLY A 33 1.63 -10.99 -4.26
C GLY A 33 2.76 -11.12 -5.27
N LYS A 34 3.93 -11.64 -4.88
CA LYS A 34 5.03 -11.93 -5.83
C LYS A 34 4.59 -12.90 -6.93
N ILE A 35 3.87 -13.97 -6.56
CA ILE A 35 3.36 -14.96 -7.51
C ILE A 35 2.29 -14.35 -8.41
N ALA A 36 1.35 -13.60 -7.83
CA ALA A 36 0.30 -12.90 -8.56
C ALA A 36 0.90 -11.99 -9.64
N ARG A 37 1.91 -11.18 -9.28
CA ARG A 37 2.60 -10.27 -10.22
C ARG A 37 3.40 -10.98 -11.30
N LYS A 38 3.97 -12.15 -11.01
CA LYS A 38 4.67 -12.96 -12.02
C LYS A 38 3.69 -13.50 -13.08
N LEU A 39 2.46 -13.80 -12.67
CA LEU A 39 1.41 -14.30 -13.57
C LEU A 39 0.68 -13.17 -14.30
N ASP A 40 0.49 -12.03 -13.65
CA ASP A 40 -0.13 -10.82 -14.20
C ASP A 40 0.65 -9.58 -13.69
N PRO A 41 1.55 -9.00 -14.51
CA PRO A 41 2.31 -7.82 -14.13
C PRO A 41 1.47 -6.59 -13.78
N HIS A 42 0.24 -6.51 -14.29
CA HIS A 42 -0.68 -5.39 -14.08
C HIS A 42 -1.72 -5.66 -12.99
N ILE A 43 -1.60 -6.77 -12.24
CA ILE A 43 -2.61 -7.18 -11.26
C ILE A 43 -2.89 -6.12 -10.19
N LEU A 44 -1.86 -5.44 -9.70
CA LEU A 44 -2.03 -4.41 -8.68
C LEU A 44 -2.84 -3.24 -9.23
N GLN A 45 -2.57 -2.82 -10.48
CA GLN A 45 -3.34 -1.80 -11.16
C GLN A 45 -4.79 -2.23 -11.42
N ASN A 46 -5.00 -3.47 -11.87
CA ASN A 46 -6.32 -4.01 -12.18
C ASN A 46 -7.19 -4.17 -10.92
N LEU A 47 -6.60 -4.55 -9.79
CA LEU A 47 -7.30 -4.65 -8.51
C LEU A 47 -7.45 -3.28 -7.85
N GLY A 48 -6.43 -2.41 -7.91
CA GLY A 48 -6.45 -1.06 -7.34
C GLY A 48 -7.58 -0.20 -7.90
N LYS A 49 -7.85 -0.30 -9.22
CA LYS A 49 -8.98 0.36 -9.89
C LYS A 49 -10.37 -0.05 -9.37
N GLN A 50 -10.47 -1.15 -8.62
CA GLN A 50 -11.73 -1.65 -8.07
C GLN A 50 -12.01 -1.14 -6.65
N ILE A 51 -11.09 -0.41 -6.02
CA ILE A 51 -11.33 0.28 -4.75
C ILE A 51 -12.35 1.39 -5.01
N LYS A 52 -13.48 1.36 -4.30
CA LYS A 52 -14.66 2.15 -4.73
C LYS A 52 -14.62 3.62 -4.36
N HIS A 53 -14.05 3.98 -3.22
CA HIS A 53 -14.19 5.34 -2.68
C HIS A 53 -12.86 6.07 -2.62
N ARG A 54 -11.89 5.52 -1.88
CA ARG A 54 -10.61 6.19 -1.64
C ARG A 54 -9.52 5.22 -1.26
N THR A 55 -8.30 5.61 -1.56
CA THR A 55 -7.07 4.98 -1.12
C THR A 55 -6.27 5.99 -0.32
N ILE A 56 -5.88 5.60 0.89
CA ILE A 56 -5.05 6.38 1.80
C ILE A 56 -3.74 5.63 1.97
N ALA A 57 -2.63 6.26 1.58
CA ALA A 57 -1.29 5.77 1.88
C ALA A 57 -0.75 6.46 3.13
N VAL A 58 -0.08 5.70 3.99
CA VAL A 58 0.67 6.23 5.13
C VAL A 58 2.13 5.85 4.94
N THR A 59 3.00 6.85 4.99
CA THR A 59 4.45 6.72 4.83
C THR A 59 5.20 7.55 5.88
N GLY A 60 6.53 7.48 5.88
CA GLY A 60 7.41 8.08 6.88
C GLY A 60 8.07 7.04 7.79
N THR A 61 9.16 7.40 8.46
CA THR A 61 10.08 6.41 9.06
C THR A 61 9.42 5.57 10.14
N ASN A 62 8.64 6.19 11.02
CA ASN A 62 8.02 5.54 12.17
C ASN A 62 6.52 5.77 12.26
N GLY A 63 5.82 4.85 12.91
CA GLY A 63 4.39 4.97 13.21
C GLY A 63 3.44 4.60 12.07
N LYS A 64 3.94 4.23 10.88
CA LYS A 64 3.11 3.85 9.72
C LYS A 64 2.09 2.76 10.09
N THR A 65 2.55 1.65 10.67
CA THR A 65 1.69 0.50 11.00
C THR A 65 0.61 0.84 12.02
N THR A 66 0.94 1.59 13.07
CA THR A 66 -0.03 2.01 14.09
C THR A 66 -1.09 2.92 13.47
N THR A 67 -0.66 3.93 12.70
CA THR A 67 -1.56 4.86 12.02
C THR A 67 -2.47 4.14 11.02
N CYS A 68 -1.93 3.26 10.17
CA CYS A 68 -2.73 2.46 9.26
C CYS A 68 -3.72 1.56 9.99
N GLY A 69 -3.30 0.92 11.09
CA GLY A 69 -4.17 0.07 11.91
C GLY A 69 -5.37 0.84 12.47
N LEU A 70 -5.13 2.03 13.03
CA LEU A 70 -6.17 2.91 13.56
C LEU A 70 -7.13 3.39 12.46
N LEU A 71 -6.60 3.87 11.32
CA LEU A 71 -7.42 4.28 10.18
C LEU A 71 -8.28 3.12 9.66
N ALA A 72 -7.69 1.93 9.52
CA ALA A 72 -8.41 0.76 9.07
C ALA A 72 -9.53 0.36 10.04
N GLN A 73 -9.32 0.49 11.35
CA GLN A 73 -10.36 0.26 12.35
C GLN A 73 -11.49 1.30 12.26
N PHE A 74 -11.17 2.59 12.21
CA PHE A 74 -12.17 3.66 12.09
C PHE A 74 -13.03 3.52 10.83
N PHE A 75 -12.42 3.19 9.68
CA PHE A 75 -13.19 2.98 8.46
C PHE A 75 -14.07 1.72 8.52
N ARG A 76 -13.63 0.65 9.18
CA ARG A 76 -14.46 -0.54 9.39
C ARG A 76 -15.64 -0.25 10.31
N GLU A 77 -15.41 0.47 11.41
CA GLU A 77 -16.45 0.85 12.37
C GLU A 77 -17.48 1.81 11.76
N SER A 78 -17.08 2.62 10.77
CA SER A 78 -18.00 3.42 9.94
C SER A 78 -18.67 2.63 8.80
N GLY A 79 -18.53 1.31 8.76
CA GLY A 79 -19.23 0.42 7.82
C GLY A 79 -18.55 0.23 6.46
N ASN A 80 -17.31 0.70 6.26
CA ASN A 80 -16.58 0.49 5.01
C ASN A 80 -15.95 -0.91 4.99
N ARG A 81 -15.94 -1.55 3.82
CA ARG A 81 -15.03 -2.69 3.57
C ARG A 81 -13.63 -2.15 3.33
N VAL A 82 -12.70 -2.49 4.21
CA VAL A 82 -11.32 -1.98 4.17
C VAL A 82 -10.34 -3.05 3.74
N VAL A 83 -9.55 -2.77 2.69
CA VAL A 83 -8.32 -3.51 2.42
C VAL A 83 -7.14 -2.80 3.10
N HIS A 84 -6.34 -3.56 3.85
CA HIS A 84 -5.18 -3.08 4.58
C HIS A 84 -4.10 -4.15 4.58
N ASN A 85 -2.87 -3.80 4.20
CA ASN A 85 -1.75 -4.72 4.17
C ASN A 85 -1.26 -5.08 5.58
N HIS A 86 -0.65 -6.27 5.71
CA HIS A 86 -0.09 -6.72 6.98
C HIS A 86 1.19 -5.95 7.34
N LEU A 87 1.53 -5.94 8.63
CA LEU A 87 2.76 -5.34 9.16
C LEU A 87 3.98 -5.83 8.35
N GLY A 88 4.79 -4.88 7.87
CA GLY A 88 6.02 -5.15 7.11
C GLY A 88 5.80 -5.57 5.65
N ALA A 89 4.55 -5.65 5.17
CA ALA A 89 4.22 -5.86 3.75
C ALA A 89 3.98 -4.53 3.02
N ASN A 90 4.87 -3.57 3.26
CA ASN A 90 4.75 -2.16 2.85
C ASN A 90 5.35 -1.83 1.47
N MET A 91 5.84 -2.85 0.76
CA MET A 91 6.28 -2.75 -0.63
C MET A 91 5.19 -3.25 -1.59
N VAL A 92 5.35 -2.93 -2.88
CA VAL A 92 4.45 -3.33 -3.99
C VAL A 92 3.95 -4.79 -3.91
N PRO A 93 4.79 -5.82 -3.68
CA PRO A 93 4.30 -7.20 -3.60
C PRO A 93 3.43 -7.46 -2.36
N GLY A 94 3.71 -6.79 -1.24
CA GLY A 94 2.93 -6.91 -0.01
C GLY A 94 1.55 -6.29 -0.14
N ILE A 95 1.48 -5.11 -0.74
CA ILE A 95 0.22 -4.45 -1.08
C ILE A 95 -0.58 -5.29 -2.09
N THR A 96 0.08 -5.83 -3.11
CA THR A 96 -0.55 -6.75 -4.07
C THR A 96 -1.15 -7.96 -3.35
N ALA A 97 -0.43 -8.57 -2.41
CA ALA A 97 -0.92 -9.71 -1.63
C ALA A 97 -2.18 -9.35 -0.82
N ALA A 98 -2.24 -8.13 -0.26
CA ALA A 98 -3.39 -7.64 0.49
C ALA A 98 -4.63 -7.46 -0.40
N LEU A 99 -4.48 -6.91 -1.61
CA LEU A 99 -5.60 -6.79 -2.55
C LEU A 99 -6.07 -8.17 -3.03
N VAL A 100 -5.13 -9.07 -3.37
CA VAL A 100 -5.44 -10.45 -3.78
C VAL A 100 -6.22 -11.21 -2.69
N SER A 101 -5.85 -11.07 -1.42
CA SER A 101 -6.52 -11.78 -0.33
C SER A 101 -8.00 -11.37 -0.21
N GLN A 102 -8.31 -10.10 -0.46
CA GLN A 102 -9.65 -9.52 -0.42
C GLN A 102 -10.44 -9.67 -1.75
N THR A 103 -9.82 -10.26 -2.77
CA THR A 103 -10.43 -10.47 -4.09
C THR A 103 -11.11 -11.84 -4.17
N GLY A 104 -12.33 -11.89 -4.71
CA GLY A 104 -13.05 -13.15 -4.96
C GLY A 104 -12.37 -14.01 -6.04
N LEU A 105 -12.73 -15.30 -6.10
CA LEU A 105 -12.21 -16.21 -7.16
C LEU A 105 -12.65 -15.82 -8.57
N ASN A 106 -13.64 -14.92 -8.68
CA ASN A 106 -14.08 -14.30 -9.93
C ASN A 106 -13.26 -13.04 -10.31
N GLY A 107 -12.19 -12.72 -9.57
CA GLY A 107 -11.32 -11.57 -9.84
C GLY A 107 -11.88 -10.22 -9.38
N HIS A 108 -13.00 -10.21 -8.66
CA HIS A 108 -13.61 -8.99 -8.15
C HIS A 108 -13.15 -8.65 -6.72
N LEU A 109 -12.57 -7.46 -6.55
CA LEU A 109 -12.16 -6.93 -5.24
C LEU A 109 -13.39 -6.43 -4.48
N SER A 110 -13.53 -6.82 -3.21
CA SER A 110 -14.57 -6.31 -2.31
C SER A 110 -13.95 -5.36 -1.28
N ALA A 111 -13.64 -4.14 -1.72
CA ALA A 111 -13.06 -3.08 -0.89
C ALA A 111 -13.62 -1.71 -1.28
N ASP A 112 -14.12 -0.98 -0.28
CA ASP A 112 -14.61 0.38 -0.41
C ASP A 112 -13.48 1.39 -0.18
N THR A 113 -12.60 1.11 0.80
CA THR A 113 -11.44 1.95 1.14
C THR A 113 -10.16 1.10 1.17
N GLY A 114 -9.09 1.61 0.57
CA GLY A 114 -7.73 1.08 0.73
C GLY A 114 -6.94 1.87 1.75
N ILE A 115 -6.43 1.22 2.79
CA ILE A 115 -5.47 1.81 3.73
C ILE A 115 -4.15 1.10 3.51
N LEU A 116 -3.15 1.81 3.00
CA LEU A 116 -1.89 1.23 2.56
C LEU A 116 -0.77 1.75 3.44
N GLU A 117 -0.13 0.85 4.21
CA GLU A 117 1.19 1.12 4.76
C GLU A 117 2.19 1.06 3.61
N VAL A 118 2.90 2.15 3.33
CA VAL A 118 3.83 2.22 2.19
C VAL A 118 5.20 2.69 2.65
N ASP A 119 6.21 1.87 2.35
CA ASP A 119 7.61 2.24 2.50
C ASP A 119 7.96 3.42 1.57
N GLU A 120 8.78 4.33 2.07
CA GLU A 120 9.16 5.58 1.44
C GLU A 120 9.75 5.36 0.05
N ALA A 121 10.63 4.37 -0.10
CA ALA A 121 11.23 4.01 -1.40
C ALA A 121 10.26 3.28 -2.33
N SER A 122 9.17 2.73 -1.79
CA SER A 122 8.14 2.01 -2.56
C SER A 122 7.01 2.94 -3.01
N LEU A 123 6.87 4.14 -2.46
CA LEU A 123 5.72 5.01 -2.69
C LEU A 123 5.49 5.32 -4.17
N THR A 124 6.53 5.68 -4.91
CA THR A 124 6.45 5.95 -6.35
C THR A 124 5.90 4.75 -7.13
N GLY A 125 6.44 3.54 -6.88
CA GLY A 125 5.99 2.33 -7.57
C GLY A 125 4.54 1.97 -7.23
N VAL A 126 4.09 2.24 -6.00
CA VAL A 126 2.70 2.03 -5.62
C VAL A 126 1.78 3.07 -6.26
N ALA A 127 2.15 4.36 -6.24
CA ALA A 127 1.36 5.45 -6.79
C ALA A 127 1.18 5.37 -8.32
N GLN A 128 2.16 4.80 -9.02
CA GLN A 128 2.06 4.53 -10.47
C GLN A 128 1.05 3.42 -10.82
N GLU A 129 0.77 2.50 -9.90
CA GLU A 129 -0.11 1.36 -10.14
C GLU A 129 -1.47 1.51 -9.46
N VAL A 130 -1.55 2.17 -8.30
CA VAL A 130 -2.77 2.35 -7.52
C VAL A 130 -3.10 3.83 -7.45
N SER A 131 -4.37 4.17 -7.69
CA SER A 131 -4.79 5.56 -7.52
C SER A 131 -4.89 5.91 -6.03
N ILE A 132 -3.98 6.78 -5.56
CA ILE A 132 -3.86 7.24 -4.16
C ILE A 132 -4.32 8.68 -4.07
N GLN A 133 -5.47 8.92 -3.44
CA GLN A 133 -6.02 10.28 -3.26
C GLN A 133 -5.51 10.93 -1.97
N HIS A 134 -5.17 10.14 -0.95
CA HIS A 134 -4.75 10.67 0.33
C HIS A 134 -3.39 10.10 0.74
N ILE A 135 -2.48 10.97 1.14
CA ILE A 135 -1.16 10.56 1.65
C ILE A 135 -0.95 11.22 3.00
N ALA A 136 -0.62 10.42 4.02
CA ALA A 136 -0.18 10.89 5.31
C ALA A 136 1.30 10.59 5.51
N VAL A 137 2.09 11.61 5.84
CA VAL A 137 3.51 11.47 6.16
C VAL A 137 3.69 11.68 7.66
N THR A 138 4.09 10.64 8.38
CA THR A 138 4.11 10.64 9.85
C THR A 138 5.29 11.44 10.43
N ASN A 139 6.51 11.08 10.05
CA ASN A 139 7.76 11.68 10.52
C ASN A 139 8.94 11.19 9.67
N LEU A 140 10.06 11.89 9.73
CA LEU A 140 11.33 11.53 9.11
C LEU A 140 12.46 11.56 10.14
N PHE A 141 12.66 10.43 10.82
CA PHE A 141 13.73 10.23 11.78
C PHE A 141 14.89 9.44 11.19
N ARG A 142 16.08 9.66 11.76
CA ARG A 142 17.29 8.90 11.41
C ARG A 142 17.27 7.60 12.19
N ASP A 143 17.23 6.48 11.48
CA ASP A 143 17.31 5.17 12.14
C ASP A 143 18.74 4.85 12.63
N GLN A 144 19.78 5.53 12.09
CA GLN A 144 21.19 5.39 12.53
C GLN A 144 21.95 6.73 12.44
N LEU A 145 22.88 6.99 13.37
CA LEU A 145 23.55 8.29 13.58
C LEU A 145 24.60 8.66 12.50
N ASP A 146 24.99 7.70 11.66
CA ASP A 146 26.18 7.73 10.81
C ASP A 146 25.90 8.02 9.32
N ARG A 147 24.64 8.28 8.94
CA ARG A 147 24.26 8.54 7.53
C ARG A 147 23.85 9.99 7.28
N TYR A 148 24.84 10.85 7.05
CA TYR A 148 24.62 12.20 6.51
C TYR A 148 24.01 12.12 5.10
N GLY A 149 22.86 12.78 4.86
CA GLY A 149 22.17 12.86 3.57
C GLY A 149 21.05 11.83 3.33
N GLU A 150 20.82 10.90 4.26
CA GLU A 150 19.75 9.91 4.11
C GLU A 150 18.35 10.52 4.23
N LEU A 151 18.12 11.41 5.19
CA LEU A 151 16.80 12.02 5.38
C LEU A 151 16.38 12.85 4.16
N ASP A 152 17.29 13.59 3.55
CA ASP A 152 17.01 14.35 2.33
C ASP A 152 16.65 13.42 1.17
N THR A 153 17.29 12.25 1.10
CA THR A 153 16.98 11.23 0.11
C THR A 153 15.59 10.63 0.36
N THR A 154 15.27 10.30 1.61
CA THR A 154 13.94 9.79 1.98
C THR A 154 12.84 10.82 1.71
N ALA A 155 13.06 12.10 2.04
CA ALA A 155 12.14 13.18 1.75
C ALA A 155 11.89 13.32 0.24
N LYS A 156 12.95 13.23 -0.58
CA LYS A 156 12.83 13.22 -2.05
C LYS A 156 12.04 12.03 -2.57
N LEU A 157 12.29 10.82 -2.07
CA LEU A 157 11.53 9.62 -2.45
C LEU A 157 10.04 9.79 -2.17
N ILE A 158 9.69 10.38 -1.02
CA ILE A 158 8.29 10.67 -0.68
C ILE A 158 7.73 11.75 -1.62
N ALA A 159 8.45 12.84 -1.86
CA ALA A 159 8.02 13.90 -2.77
C ALA A 159 7.75 13.37 -4.19
N ASP A 160 8.67 12.54 -4.72
CA ASP A 160 8.52 11.87 -6.02
C ASP A 160 7.28 10.96 -6.02
N GLY A 161 7.04 10.23 -4.92
CA GLY A 161 5.86 9.38 -4.78
C GLY A 161 4.56 10.16 -4.73
N ILE A 162 4.53 11.31 -4.06
CA ILE A 162 3.39 12.24 -4.04
C ILE A 162 3.11 12.78 -5.45
N ALA A 163 4.14 13.14 -6.21
CA ALA A 163 4.00 13.65 -7.58
C ALA A 163 3.39 12.63 -8.57
N HIS A 164 3.47 11.32 -8.26
CA HIS A 164 2.83 10.25 -9.06
C HIS A 164 1.44 9.84 -8.53
N SER A 165 0.97 10.46 -7.44
CA SER A 165 -0.33 10.18 -6.84
C SER A 165 -1.44 11.05 -7.43
N GLN A 166 -2.67 10.91 -6.91
CA GLN A 166 -3.84 11.72 -7.28
C GLN A 166 -4.22 12.69 -6.16
N VAL A 167 -3.24 13.09 -5.34
CA VAL A 167 -3.46 14.10 -4.30
C VAL A 167 -3.98 15.41 -4.89
N ASP A 168 -3.44 15.85 -6.03
CA ASP A 168 -3.86 17.10 -6.70
C ASP A 168 -5.21 16.97 -7.45
N GLU A 169 -5.72 15.75 -7.61
CA GLU A 169 -6.98 15.44 -8.32
C GLU A 169 -8.17 15.30 -7.34
N GLY A 170 -8.25 16.19 -6.36
CA GLY A 170 -9.32 16.18 -5.33
C GLY A 170 -8.98 15.35 -4.08
N GLY A 171 -7.69 15.07 -3.89
CA GLY A 171 -7.14 14.38 -2.74
C GLY A 171 -6.65 15.30 -1.62
N SER A 172 -5.81 14.80 -0.72
CA SER A 172 -5.18 15.61 0.34
C SER A 172 -3.87 15.01 0.84
N LEU A 173 -2.89 15.87 1.08
CA LEU A 173 -1.64 15.55 1.75
C LEU A 173 -1.72 15.95 3.23
N TYR A 174 -1.46 15.02 4.14
CA TYR A 174 -1.46 15.23 5.58
C TYR A 174 -0.02 15.16 6.09
N LEU A 175 0.50 16.31 6.51
CA LEU A 175 1.88 16.46 6.97
C LEU A 175 1.92 16.75 8.47
N ASN A 176 2.86 16.10 9.16
CA ASN A 176 3.15 16.43 10.54
C ASN A 176 3.85 17.79 10.63
N ALA A 177 3.13 18.79 11.14
CA ALA A 177 3.62 20.16 11.27
C ALA A 177 4.80 20.31 12.26
N ASP A 178 4.94 19.37 13.20
CA ASP A 178 6.01 19.39 14.21
C ASP A 178 7.33 18.78 13.70
N ASP A 179 7.34 18.20 12.50
CA ASP A 179 8.53 17.66 11.85
C ASP A 179 8.95 18.56 10.66
N PRO A 180 10.03 19.36 10.81
CA PRO A 180 10.48 20.28 9.77
C PRO A 180 10.79 19.60 8.43
N MET A 181 11.34 18.38 8.46
CA MET A 181 11.66 17.63 7.23
C MET A 181 10.40 17.21 6.50
N VAL A 182 9.35 16.84 7.23
CA VAL A 182 8.05 16.50 6.65
C VAL A 182 7.38 17.74 6.08
N THR A 183 7.37 18.87 6.80
CA THR A 183 6.77 20.11 6.28
C THR A 183 7.47 20.62 5.02
N ALA A 184 8.79 20.40 4.89
CA ALA A 184 9.56 20.78 3.72
C ALA A 184 9.18 20.02 2.43
N ILE A 185 8.47 18.90 2.52
CA ILE A 185 8.02 18.12 1.34
C ILE A 185 6.98 18.87 0.51
N ALA A 186 6.18 19.74 1.14
CA ALA A 186 5.13 20.52 0.46
C ALA A 186 5.60 21.89 -0.06
N ASN A 187 6.90 22.21 0.07
CA ASN A 187 7.46 23.51 -0.34
C ASN A 187 8.14 23.44 -1.71
#